data_AF-A0A4Q4B3B7-F1
#
_entry.id   AF-A0A4Q4B3B7-F1
#
_cell.length_a   1.000
_cell.length_b   1.000
_cell.length_c   1.000
_cell.angle_alpha   90.00
_cell.angle_beta   90.00
_cell.angle_gamma   90.00
#
_symmetry.space_group_name_H-M   'P 1'
#
loop_
_entity.id
_entity.type
_entity.pdbx_description
1 polymer ?
#
loop_
_entity_poly.entity_id
_entity_poly.type
_entity_poly.pdbx_seq_one_letter_code
_entity_poly.pdbx_strand_id
1 'polypeptide(L)'
;MEREIRENIEQLFKNYPELKQVGLKTKQSIFQKLKRKVKNQIPDWYTELLTEFPIAELKIGIPFNYGWETLKNKKQNELPFMPTEFNSIENIEFIATEEFPGYELIKENYICIAEETNKGGDGFYISTKVKNPSVIYIYHDCGNNASELIKNGQSISSSFSEFLKVLRPQEFADKWIDENKHLWK
;
A
#
# COMPACT_ATOMS: atom_id res chain seq x y z
N MET A 1 2.95 -8.77 15.86
CA MET A 1 2.98 -8.89 14.39
C MET A 1 3.41 -10.30 14.00
N GLU A 2 3.02 -10.81 12.83
CA GLU A 2 3.46 -12.15 12.40
C GLU A 2 4.96 -12.19 12.10
N ARG A 3 5.60 -13.34 12.34
CA ARG A 3 7.06 -13.51 12.16
C ARG A 3 7.50 -13.17 10.74
N GLU A 4 6.78 -13.65 9.73
CA GLU A 4 7.14 -13.42 8.33
C GLU A 4 7.06 -11.95 7.92
N ILE A 5 6.06 -11.21 8.44
CA ILE A 5 5.95 -9.77 8.21
C ILE A 5 7.18 -9.07 8.79
N ARG A 6 7.54 -9.40 10.04
CA ARG A 6 8.72 -8.87 10.74
C ARG A 6 10.01 -9.15 9.97
N GLU A 7 10.24 -10.40 9.61
CA GLU A 7 11.44 -10.83 8.86
C GLU A 7 11.55 -10.10 7.52
N ASN A 8 10.44 -9.96 6.78
CA ASN A 8 10.46 -9.32 5.47
C ASN A 8 10.62 -7.80 5.54
N ILE A 9 10.05 -7.11 6.54
CA ILE A 9 10.27 -5.66 6.71
C ILE A 9 11.72 -5.39 7.17
N GLU A 10 12.27 -6.22 8.05
CA GLU A 10 13.68 -6.13 8.46
C GLU A 10 14.61 -6.39 7.27
N GLN A 11 14.29 -7.38 6.44
CA GLN A 11 15.05 -7.69 5.23
C GLN A 11 14.94 -6.58 4.18
N LEU A 12 13.78 -5.94 4.02
CA LEU A 12 13.61 -4.77 3.15
C LEU A 12 14.61 -3.67 3.56
N PHE A 13 14.62 -3.29 4.83
CA PHE A 13 15.53 -2.26 5.33
C PHE A 13 16.98 -2.70 5.44
N LYS A 14 17.27 -4.00 5.40
CA LYS A 14 18.64 -4.52 5.27
C LYS A 14 19.14 -4.39 3.84
N ASN A 15 18.27 -4.66 2.87
CA ASN A 15 18.57 -4.53 1.44
C ASN A 15 18.67 -3.06 1.01
N TYR A 16 17.86 -2.20 1.62
CA TYR A 16 17.76 -0.77 1.32
C TYR A 16 17.82 0.06 2.61
N PRO A 17 19.01 0.22 3.22
CA PRO A 17 19.18 0.94 4.49
C PRO A 17 18.74 2.40 4.45
N GLU A 18 18.81 3.04 3.28
CA GLU A 18 18.39 4.42 3.01
C GLU A 18 16.91 4.64 3.35
N LEU A 19 16.05 3.63 3.16
CA LEU A 19 14.62 3.74 3.47
C LEU A 19 14.36 4.00 4.96
N LYS A 20 15.28 3.57 5.85
CA LYS A 20 15.18 3.86 7.30
C LYS A 20 15.31 5.34 7.64
N GLN A 21 15.95 6.12 6.77
CA GLN A 21 16.21 7.54 6.98
C GLN A 21 15.10 8.43 6.42
N VAL A 22 14.32 7.91 5.47
CA VAL A 22 13.28 8.65 4.76
C VAL A 22 11.89 8.38 5.34
N GLY A 23 11.58 7.12 5.66
CA GLY A 23 10.28 6.77 6.22
C GLY A 23 10.13 7.18 7.69
N LEU A 24 8.89 7.21 8.16
CA LEU A 24 8.54 7.66 9.50
C LEU A 24 7.96 6.54 10.37
N LYS A 25 8.32 6.54 11.65
CA LYS A 25 7.62 5.75 12.67
C LYS A 25 6.45 6.56 13.20
N THR A 26 5.27 5.97 13.22
CA THR A 26 4.10 6.56 13.86
C THR A 26 4.22 6.47 15.38
N LYS A 27 3.84 7.54 16.10
CA LYS A 27 3.80 7.52 17.56
C LYS A 27 2.51 6.85 18.05
N GLN A 28 2.59 6.02 19.08
CA GLN A 28 1.42 5.36 19.70
C GLN A 28 0.31 6.34 20.11
N SER A 29 0.69 7.56 20.52
CA SER A 29 -0.26 8.61 20.92
C SER A 29 -1.14 9.12 19.77
N ILE A 30 -0.71 8.97 18.52
CA ILE A 30 -1.49 9.39 17.35
C ILE A 30 -2.70 8.47 17.16
N PHE A 31 -2.55 7.16 17.36
CA PHE A 31 -3.65 6.19 17.31
C PHE A 31 -4.78 6.47 18.31
N GLN A 32 -4.48 7.18 19.40
CA GLN A 32 -5.50 7.57 20.38
C GLN A 32 -6.39 8.72 19.90
N LYS A 33 -5.94 9.48 18.90
CA LYS A 33 -6.65 10.63 18.33
C LYS A 33 -7.61 10.25 17.21
N LEU A 34 -7.50 9.02 16.67
CA LEU A 34 -8.35 8.54 15.59
C LEU A 34 -9.82 8.42 16.04
N LYS A 35 -10.74 8.78 15.15
CA LYS A 35 -12.16 8.45 15.15
C LYS A 35 -12.31 6.97 15.52
N ARG A 36 -13.12 6.71 16.55
CA ARG A 36 -13.30 5.38 17.15
C ARG A 36 -13.62 4.28 16.12
N LYS A 37 -14.40 4.60 15.09
CA LYS A 37 -14.75 3.65 14.01
C LYS A 37 -13.50 3.17 13.27
N VAL A 38 -12.62 4.09 12.87
CA VAL A 38 -11.37 3.76 12.17
C VAL A 38 -10.42 3.05 13.12
N LYS A 39 -10.21 3.61 14.32
CA LYS A 39 -9.33 3.03 15.34
C LYS A 39 -9.60 1.54 15.60
N ASN A 40 -10.87 1.17 15.74
CA ASN A 40 -11.29 -0.20 16.02
C ASN A 40 -11.08 -1.17 14.85
N GLN A 41 -10.85 -0.65 13.63
CA GLN A 41 -10.61 -1.46 12.46
C GLN A 41 -9.14 -1.60 12.10
N ILE A 42 -8.25 -0.78 12.67
CA ILE A 42 -6.82 -0.93 12.42
C ILE A 42 -6.31 -2.10 13.26
N PRO A 43 -5.76 -3.16 12.64
CA PRO A 43 -5.36 -4.34 13.38
C PRO A 43 -4.08 -4.06 14.18
N ASP A 44 -3.97 -4.70 15.35
CA ASP A 44 -2.82 -4.51 16.27
C ASP A 44 -1.48 -4.76 15.57
N TRP A 45 -1.41 -5.75 14.67
CA TRP A 45 -0.19 -6.06 13.94
C TRP A 45 0.27 -4.92 13.02
N TYR A 46 -0.67 -4.15 12.45
CA TYR A 46 -0.36 -3.02 11.59
C TYR A 46 0.01 -1.79 12.42
N THR A 47 -0.63 -1.63 13.60
CA THR A 47 -0.19 -0.65 14.60
C THR A 47 1.26 -0.90 15.04
N GLU A 48 1.61 -2.15 15.34
CA GLU A 48 2.97 -2.56 15.67
C GLU A 48 3.95 -2.28 14.52
N LEU A 49 3.57 -2.60 13.27
CA LEU A 49 4.36 -2.29 12.09
C LEU A 49 4.68 -0.79 11.98
N LEU A 50 3.66 0.07 12.03
CA LEU A 50 3.80 1.52 11.90
C LEU A 50 4.59 2.16 13.05
N THR A 51 4.57 1.57 14.24
CA THR A 51 5.24 2.13 15.43
C THR A 51 6.68 1.63 15.58
N GLU A 52 6.97 0.41 15.14
CA GLU A 52 8.31 -0.17 15.22
C GLU A 52 9.19 0.16 14.01
N PHE A 53 8.60 0.34 12.83
CA PHE A 53 9.31 0.48 11.56
C PHE A 53 9.04 1.82 10.88
N PRO A 54 10.07 2.47 10.30
CA PRO A 54 9.92 3.75 9.60
C PRO A 54 9.28 3.55 8.22
N ILE A 55 7.98 3.25 8.18
CA ILE A 55 7.26 2.90 6.95
C ILE A 55 6.16 3.90 6.58
N ALA A 56 5.65 4.68 7.53
CA ALA A 56 4.69 5.73 7.20
C ALA A 56 5.34 6.79 6.30
N GLU A 57 4.60 7.27 5.29
CA GLU A 57 5.07 8.27 4.31
C GLU A 57 6.31 7.82 3.51
N LEU A 58 6.62 6.51 3.54
CA LEU A 58 7.74 5.97 2.78
C LEU A 58 7.33 5.83 1.31
N LYS A 59 8.06 6.51 0.44
CA LYS A 59 7.93 6.38 -1.00
C LYS A 59 8.68 5.17 -1.52
N ILE A 60 8.01 4.39 -2.35
CA ILE A 60 8.43 3.08 -2.85
C ILE A 60 8.00 2.87 -4.30
N GLY A 61 8.68 1.97 -4.99
CA GLY A 61 8.24 1.41 -6.26
C GLY A 61 7.60 0.04 -6.06
N ILE A 62 6.47 -0.21 -6.70
CA ILE A 62 5.78 -1.51 -6.72
C ILE A 62 5.74 -2.04 -8.15
N PRO A 63 6.20 -3.27 -8.43
CA PRO A 63 6.03 -3.87 -9.75
C PRO A 63 4.54 -3.96 -10.11
N PHE A 64 4.14 -3.36 -11.23
CA PHE A 64 2.73 -3.17 -11.60
C PHE A 64 2.54 -3.30 -13.11
N ASN A 65 1.42 -3.84 -13.59
CA ASN A 65 1.22 -4.07 -15.03
C ASN A 65 0.38 -2.98 -15.73
N TYR A 66 -0.15 -2.01 -15.00
CA TYR A 66 -0.96 -0.88 -15.50
C TYR A 66 -2.15 -1.26 -16.38
N GLY A 67 -2.63 -2.50 -16.28
CA GLY A 67 -3.66 -3.03 -17.19
C GLY A 67 -3.20 -3.14 -18.65
N TRP A 68 -1.90 -3.00 -18.94
CA TRP A 68 -1.38 -3.08 -20.30
C TRP A 68 -1.35 -4.52 -20.78
N GLU A 69 -1.99 -4.79 -21.92
CA GLU A 69 -2.10 -6.15 -22.47
C GLU A 69 -0.72 -6.77 -22.74
N THR A 70 0.28 -5.96 -23.11
CA THR A 70 1.67 -6.38 -23.32
C THR A 70 2.34 -6.90 -22.04
N LEU A 71 1.81 -6.56 -20.87
CA LEU A 71 2.34 -6.94 -19.55
C LEU A 71 1.53 -8.06 -18.87
N LYS A 72 0.40 -8.50 -19.47
CA LYS A 72 -0.60 -9.36 -18.83
C LYS A 72 -0.12 -10.73 -18.36
N ASN A 73 1.01 -11.23 -18.87
CA ASN A 73 1.63 -12.50 -18.46
C ASN A 73 3.09 -12.35 -18.06
N LYS A 74 3.55 -11.11 -17.85
CA LYS A 74 4.93 -10.82 -17.48
C LYS A 74 5.18 -11.20 -16.04
N LYS A 75 6.36 -11.74 -15.77
CA LYS A 75 6.78 -11.99 -14.39
C LYS A 75 6.96 -10.67 -13.66
N GLN A 76 6.85 -10.71 -12.35
CA GLN A 76 6.91 -9.49 -11.53
C GLN A 76 8.21 -8.69 -11.72
N ASN A 77 9.34 -9.34 -11.97
CA ASN A 77 10.61 -8.67 -12.23
C ASN A 77 10.75 -8.09 -13.65
N GLU A 78 9.77 -8.35 -14.53
CA GLU A 78 9.65 -7.76 -15.87
C GLU A 78 8.64 -6.62 -15.90
N LEU A 79 7.91 -6.38 -14.80
CA LEU A 79 6.92 -5.31 -14.71
C LEU A 79 7.60 -3.95 -14.45
N PRO A 80 7.01 -2.87 -14.97
CA PRO A 80 7.40 -1.53 -14.55
C PRO A 80 7.07 -1.28 -13.09
N PHE A 81 7.65 -0.22 -12.52
CA PHE A 81 7.43 0.14 -11.13
C PHE A 81 6.47 1.33 -11.02
N MET A 82 5.40 1.15 -10.26
CA MET A 82 4.48 2.21 -9.87
C MET A 82 5.05 3.01 -8.69
N PRO A 83 5.23 4.34 -8.83
CA PRO A 83 5.53 5.20 -7.71
C PRO A 83 4.36 5.20 -6.72
N THR A 84 4.64 4.83 -5.48
CA THR A 84 3.65 4.63 -4.43
C THR A 84 4.17 5.22 -3.13
N GLU A 85 3.28 5.67 -2.26
CA GLU A 85 3.61 6.18 -0.94
C GLU A 85 2.75 5.48 0.12
N PHE A 86 3.38 4.95 1.16
CA PHE A 86 2.65 4.41 2.31
C PHE A 86 1.93 5.53 3.06
N ASN A 87 0.68 5.27 3.45
CA ASN A 87 -0.12 6.25 4.16
C ASN A 87 0.34 6.42 5.62
N SER A 88 0.38 7.68 6.06
CA SER A 88 0.37 8.01 7.48
C SER A 88 -0.96 7.57 8.11
N ILE A 89 -0.97 7.42 9.43
CA ILE A 89 -2.18 6.97 10.14
C ILE A 89 -3.31 8.00 10.04
N GLU A 90 -2.98 9.28 9.99
CA GLU A 90 -3.91 10.37 9.74
C GLU A 90 -4.50 10.28 8.33
N ASN A 91 -3.69 9.95 7.31
CA ASN A 91 -4.20 9.78 5.95
C ASN A 91 -5.10 8.55 5.82
N ILE A 92 -4.76 7.44 6.49
CA ILE A 92 -5.63 6.26 6.57
C ILE A 92 -7.02 6.64 7.12
N GLU A 93 -7.06 7.46 8.18
CA GLU A 93 -8.32 7.95 8.73
C GLU A 93 -9.08 8.87 7.76
N PHE A 94 -8.38 9.80 7.14
CA PHE A 94 -8.96 10.72 6.17
C PHE A 94 -9.62 9.96 5.02
N ILE A 95 -8.88 9.06 4.36
CA ILE A 95 -9.39 8.20 3.28
C ILE A 95 -10.58 7.37 3.76
N ALA A 96 -10.45 6.73 4.93
CA ALA A 96 -11.51 5.89 5.49
C ALA A 96 -12.77 6.67 5.90
N THR A 97 -12.73 8.01 6.00
CA THR A 97 -13.89 8.78 6.46
C THR A 97 -14.42 9.79 5.46
N GLU A 98 -13.60 10.24 4.51
CA GLU A 98 -13.92 11.37 3.64
C GLU A 98 -13.76 11.06 2.15
N GLU A 99 -12.99 10.04 1.74
CA GLU A 99 -12.67 9.81 0.31
C GLU A 99 -13.20 8.49 -0.26
N PHE A 100 -13.65 8.51 -1.51
CA PHE A 100 -13.95 7.30 -2.27
C PHE A 100 -12.66 6.77 -2.91
N PRO A 101 -12.38 5.44 -2.89
CA PRO A 101 -13.24 4.36 -2.40
C PRO A 101 -13.12 4.06 -0.88
N GLY A 102 -12.24 4.74 -0.17
CA GLY A 102 -11.91 4.48 1.25
C GLY A 102 -13.09 4.43 2.22
N TYR A 103 -14.00 5.42 2.19
CA TYR A 103 -15.16 5.47 3.10
C TYR A 103 -16.14 4.32 2.88
N GLU A 104 -16.12 3.73 1.69
CA GLU A 104 -16.95 2.59 1.32
C GLU A 104 -16.28 1.29 1.78
N LEU A 105 -14.98 1.14 1.51
CA LEU A 105 -14.18 -0.04 1.84
C LEU A 105 -14.00 -0.27 3.35
N ILE A 106 -13.95 0.80 4.15
CA ILE A 106 -13.90 0.67 5.62
C ILE A 106 -15.18 0.02 6.17
N LYS A 107 -16.32 0.07 5.47
CA LYS A 107 -17.55 -0.62 5.90
C LYS A 107 -17.37 -2.14 5.84
N GLU A 108 -16.52 -2.61 4.92
CA GLU A 108 -16.16 -4.02 4.73
C GLU A 108 -14.84 -4.42 5.38
N ASN A 109 -14.29 -3.58 6.26
CA ASN A 109 -13.05 -3.85 7.03
C ASN A 109 -11.81 -3.91 6.11
N TYR A 110 -11.72 -2.94 5.20
CA TYR A 110 -10.53 -2.68 4.41
C TYR A 110 -9.99 -1.27 4.71
N ILE A 111 -8.66 -1.14 4.76
CA ILE A 111 -7.98 0.15 4.95
C ILE A 111 -7.01 0.39 3.79
N CYS A 112 -6.87 1.65 3.37
CA CYS A 112 -5.91 2.08 2.35
C CYS A 112 -4.54 2.24 2.98
N ILE A 113 -3.59 1.35 2.71
CA ILE A 113 -2.25 1.37 3.32
C ILE A 113 -1.23 2.19 2.53
N ALA A 114 -1.49 2.41 1.24
CA ALA A 114 -0.62 3.18 0.37
C ALA A 114 -1.42 3.68 -0.84
N GLU A 115 -0.98 4.77 -1.45
CA GLU A 115 -1.61 5.37 -2.64
C GLU A 115 -0.56 5.58 -3.72
N GLU A 116 -0.99 5.60 -4.98
CA GLU A 116 -0.10 6.08 -6.03
C GLU A 116 0.21 7.57 -5.84
N THR A 117 1.44 7.98 -6.16
CA THR A 117 1.87 9.37 -5.88
C THR A 117 1.15 10.42 -6.73
N ASN A 118 0.43 10.00 -7.77
CA ASN A 118 -0.32 10.89 -8.66
C ASN A 118 -1.68 11.32 -8.06
N LYS A 119 -2.06 10.79 -6.89
CA LYS A 119 -3.28 11.16 -6.16
C LYS A 119 -4.56 11.04 -7.00
N GLY A 120 -4.64 10.01 -7.85
CA GLY A 120 -5.83 9.72 -8.65
C GLY A 120 -7.02 9.17 -7.86
N GLY A 121 -6.88 8.92 -6.55
CA GLY A 121 -7.87 8.22 -5.71
C GLY A 121 -7.69 6.71 -5.70
N ASP A 122 -6.73 6.19 -6.46
CA ASP A 122 -6.38 4.77 -6.50
C ASP A 122 -5.46 4.40 -5.34
N GLY A 123 -5.65 3.21 -4.78
CA GLY A 123 -4.91 2.82 -3.58
C GLY A 123 -4.70 1.33 -3.41
N PHE A 124 -3.77 1.00 -2.51
CA PHE A 124 -3.46 -0.35 -2.07
C PHE A 124 -4.18 -0.60 -0.75
N TYR A 125 -5.01 -1.64 -0.73
CA TYR A 125 -5.88 -1.97 0.39
C TYR A 125 -5.55 -3.34 0.96
N ILE A 126 -5.79 -3.47 2.26
CA ILE A 126 -5.73 -4.75 2.97
C ILE A 126 -7.00 -4.97 3.78
N SER A 127 -7.40 -6.24 3.91
CA SER A 127 -8.43 -6.61 4.88
C SER A 127 -7.86 -6.56 6.30
N THR A 128 -8.62 -6.00 7.23
CA THR A 128 -8.23 -5.90 8.64
C THR A 128 -8.74 -7.08 9.47
N LYS A 129 -9.52 -7.99 8.87
CA LYS A 129 -10.10 -9.18 9.53
C LYS A 129 -9.12 -10.34 9.69
N VAL A 130 -8.06 -10.37 8.90
CA VAL A 130 -7.09 -11.49 8.89
C VAL A 130 -5.69 -10.98 9.19
N LYS A 131 -4.87 -11.85 9.76
CA LYS A 131 -3.43 -11.60 9.88
C LYS A 131 -2.79 -11.86 8.52
N ASN A 132 -1.79 -11.04 8.18
CA ASN A 132 -1.05 -11.15 6.92
C ASN A 132 -1.95 -11.23 5.66
N PRO A 133 -2.87 -10.27 5.49
CA PRO A 133 -3.87 -10.25 4.41
C PRO A 133 -3.21 -10.10 3.04
N SER A 134 -3.91 -10.51 1.98
CA SER A 134 -3.56 -10.11 0.62
C SER A 134 -3.56 -8.59 0.46
N VAL A 135 -2.71 -8.08 -0.43
CA VAL A 135 -2.73 -6.67 -0.84
C VAL A 135 -3.39 -6.57 -2.20
N ILE A 136 -4.46 -5.76 -2.27
CA ILE A 136 -5.20 -5.51 -3.50
C ILE A 136 -5.04 -4.04 -3.89
N TYR A 137 -4.88 -3.76 -5.17
CA TYR A 137 -4.94 -2.42 -5.72
C TYR A 137 -6.35 -2.16 -6.24
N ILE A 138 -6.94 -1.04 -5.86
CA ILE A 138 -8.30 -0.66 -6.25
C ILE A 138 -8.23 0.67 -6.98
N TYR A 139 -8.65 0.65 -8.24
CA TYR A 139 -8.94 1.85 -9.02
C TYR A 139 -10.20 2.51 -8.47
N HIS A 140 -10.20 3.84 -8.35
CA HIS A 140 -11.33 4.60 -7.83
C HIS A 140 -12.58 4.51 -8.71
N ASP A 141 -12.49 4.04 -9.95
CA ASP A 141 -13.59 3.95 -10.91
C ASP A 141 -14.01 2.50 -11.22
N CYS A 142 -13.41 1.49 -10.57
CA CYS A 142 -13.72 0.08 -10.87
C CYS A 142 -14.98 -0.45 -10.18
N GLY A 143 -15.75 0.39 -9.48
CA GLY A 143 -17.00 0.01 -8.82
C GLY A 143 -17.64 1.16 -8.06
N ASN A 144 -18.90 0.99 -7.65
CA ASN A 144 -19.65 2.02 -6.92
C ASN A 144 -19.92 1.67 -5.45
N ASN A 145 -19.61 0.44 -5.04
CA ASN A 145 -19.79 -0.07 -3.69
C ASN A 145 -18.64 -1.02 -3.31
N ALA A 146 -18.50 -1.32 -2.02
CA ALA A 146 -17.37 -2.10 -1.52
C ALA A 146 -17.26 -3.48 -2.20
N SER A 147 -18.39 -4.15 -2.45
CA SER A 147 -18.38 -5.47 -3.08
C SER A 147 -17.87 -5.42 -4.52
N GLU A 148 -18.25 -4.41 -5.31
CA GLU A 148 -17.75 -4.22 -6.67
C GLU A 148 -16.27 -3.87 -6.68
N LEU A 149 -15.87 -2.92 -5.83
CA LEU A 149 -14.48 -2.46 -5.71
C LEU A 149 -13.52 -3.61 -5.35
N ILE A 150 -13.88 -4.43 -4.36
CA ILE A 150 -13.07 -5.58 -3.95
C ILE A 150 -13.01 -6.63 -5.05
N LYS A 151 -14.13 -6.91 -5.72
CA LYS A 151 -14.21 -7.91 -6.79
C LYS A 151 -13.39 -7.52 -8.02
N ASN A 152 -13.41 -6.24 -8.38
CA ASN A 152 -12.76 -5.72 -9.58
C ASN A 152 -11.32 -5.22 -9.30
N GLY A 153 -10.92 -5.15 -8.03
CA GLY A 153 -9.56 -4.84 -7.61
C GLY A 153 -8.53 -5.86 -8.13
N GLN A 154 -7.32 -5.38 -8.37
CA GLN A 154 -6.20 -6.20 -8.82
C GLN A 154 -5.45 -6.77 -7.62
N SER A 155 -5.33 -8.10 -7.55
CA SER A 155 -4.47 -8.73 -6.55
C SER A 155 -2.99 -8.44 -6.84
N ILE A 156 -2.30 -7.80 -5.91
CA ILE A 156 -0.87 -7.47 -6.01
C ILE A 156 -0.02 -8.56 -5.36
N SER A 157 -0.50 -9.10 -4.26
CA SER A 157 0.15 -10.20 -3.55
C SER A 157 -0.88 -11.01 -2.76
N SER A 158 -0.60 -12.29 -2.56
CA SER A 158 -1.44 -13.18 -1.75
C SER A 158 -1.36 -12.89 -0.26
N SER A 159 -0.32 -12.19 0.20
CA SER A 159 -0.13 -11.79 1.60
C SER A 159 0.72 -10.51 1.71
N PHE A 160 0.57 -9.80 2.83
CA PHE A 160 1.33 -8.60 3.14
C PHE A 160 2.82 -8.91 3.29
N SER A 161 3.18 -10.09 3.81
CA SER A 161 4.56 -10.54 3.90
C SER A 161 5.19 -10.70 2.51
N GLU A 162 4.47 -11.23 1.51
CA GLU A 162 4.95 -11.31 0.13
C GLU A 162 5.01 -9.92 -0.54
N PHE A 163 4.04 -9.04 -0.25
CA PHE A 163 4.07 -7.64 -0.70
C PHE A 163 5.39 -6.95 -0.34
N LEU A 164 5.84 -7.09 0.91
CA LEU A 164 7.08 -6.46 1.38
C LEU A 164 8.33 -6.89 0.59
N LYS A 165 8.36 -8.11 0.05
CA LYS A 165 9.52 -8.62 -0.72
C LYS A 165 9.69 -7.95 -2.07
N VAL A 166 8.60 -7.38 -2.60
CA VAL A 166 8.55 -6.87 -3.97
C VAL A 166 8.78 -5.37 -4.02
N LEU A 167 8.69 -4.70 -2.87
CA LEU A 167 8.94 -3.27 -2.74
C LEU A 167 10.38 -2.92 -3.11
N ARG A 168 10.53 -1.79 -3.79
CA ARG A 168 11.83 -1.19 -4.11
C ARG A 168 11.85 0.26 -3.67
N PRO A 169 13.04 0.86 -3.47
CA PRO A 169 13.18 2.31 -3.33
C PRO A 169 12.52 3.05 -4.51
N GLN A 170 12.01 4.26 -4.26
CA GLN A 170 11.30 5.05 -5.26
C GLN A 170 12.13 5.28 -6.53
N GLU A 171 13.46 5.36 -6.40
CA GLU A 171 14.39 5.57 -7.50
C GLU A 171 14.26 4.52 -8.61
N PHE A 172 13.76 3.32 -8.30
CA PHE A 172 13.44 2.31 -9.30
C PHE A 172 12.24 2.70 -10.17
N ALA A 173 11.21 3.31 -9.57
CA ALA A 173 10.07 3.85 -10.29
C ALA A 173 10.46 5.11 -11.09
N ASP A 174 11.22 6.02 -10.48
CA ASP A 174 11.69 7.25 -11.14
C ASP A 174 12.55 6.92 -12.37
N LYS A 175 13.51 5.99 -12.23
CA LYS A 175 14.34 5.52 -13.34
C LYS A 175 13.50 4.90 -14.45
N TRP A 176 12.53 4.06 -14.11
CA TRP A 176 11.67 3.46 -15.12
C TRP A 176 10.86 4.50 -15.88
N ILE A 177 10.28 5.48 -15.17
CA ILE A 177 9.56 6.59 -15.79
C ILE A 177 10.47 7.36 -16.74
N ASP A 178 11.69 7.70 -16.30
CA ASP A 178 12.68 8.44 -17.09
C ASP A 178 13.07 7.72 -18.38
N GLU A 179 13.38 6.42 -18.30
CA GLU A 179 13.75 5.58 -19.45
C GLU A 179 12.57 5.38 -20.42
N ASN A 180 11.33 5.45 -19.92
CA ASN A 180 10.11 5.17 -20.68
C ASN A 180 9.26 6.42 -20.96
N LYS A 181 9.80 7.64 -20.81
CA LYS A 181 9.11 8.92 -21.10
C LYS A 181 8.46 8.98 -22.48
N HIS A 182 8.98 8.22 -23.45
CA HIS A 182 8.47 8.14 -24.81
C HIS A 182 7.12 7.42 -24.93
N LEU A 183 6.71 6.63 -23.92
CA LEU A 183 5.41 5.95 -23.89
C LEU A 183 4.25 6.88 -23.46
N TRP A 184 4.58 8.07 -22.95
CA TRP A 184 3.63 9.01 -22.33
C TRP A 184 3.53 10.35 -23.08
N LYS A 185 4.14 10.46 -24.27
CA LYS A 185 4.05 11.62 -25.17
C LYS A 185 3.28 11.24 -26.43
#